data_AF-A0A3M2EBI9-F1
#
_entry.id   AF-A0A3M2EBI9-F1
#
_cell.length_a   1.000
_cell.length_b   1.000
_cell.length_c   1.000
_cell.angle_alpha   90.00
_cell.angle_beta   90.00
_cell.angle_gamma   90.00
#
_symmetry.space_group_name_H-M   'P 1'
#
loop_
_entity.id
_entity.type
_entity.pdbx_description
1 polymer ?
#
loop_
_entity_poly.entity_id
_entity_poly.type
_entity_poly.pdbx_seq_one_letter_code
_entity_poly.pdbx_strand_id
1 'polypeptide(L)'
;MTGGLDHATLKRKQRALRDGFPAPAALRIHRAISWIGRAEACGEDHDARFIFLWIAFNAAYADEEMFQNVQPSARAAFGSYFRRIVALDHDRRIYDALWRQFSGPVRLLMQNRYVFHAFWQHHNGIPGNENWQAQFVESARRFRDAFRAGDCARVLEIVFDRLYVLRNQLVHGGATWNSSVNRDQVRDGARILGFLMPVFIDIMMDNPAADWGRPFYPVVSDDAADRPAR
;
A
#
# COMPACT_ATOMS: atom_id res chain seq x y z
N MET A 1 -0.95 -21.77 -6.91
CA MET A 1 -2.05 -20.84 -6.63
C MET A 1 -2.40 -20.96 -5.16
N THR A 2 -1.84 -20.10 -4.31
CA THR A 2 -2.17 -20.04 -2.87
C THR A 2 -3.53 -19.36 -2.73
N GLY A 3 -4.44 -19.92 -1.93
CA GLY A 3 -5.87 -19.57 -1.88
C GLY A 3 -6.18 -18.16 -1.33
N GLY A 4 -5.80 -17.13 -2.07
CA GLY A 4 -6.18 -15.74 -1.85
C GLY A 4 -7.23 -15.28 -2.87
N LEU A 5 -7.94 -14.20 -2.53
CA LEU A 5 -8.86 -13.49 -3.43
C LEU A 5 -8.13 -13.02 -4.70
N ASP A 6 -8.67 -13.34 -5.87
CA ASP A 6 -8.15 -12.93 -7.18
C ASP A 6 -8.98 -11.78 -7.81
N HIS A 7 -8.43 -11.14 -8.84
CA HIS A 7 -9.08 -10.05 -9.57
C HIS A 7 -10.47 -10.46 -10.07
N ALA A 8 -10.62 -11.67 -10.62
CA ALA A 8 -11.88 -12.13 -11.16
C ALA A 8 -12.96 -12.19 -10.07
N THR A 9 -12.61 -12.66 -8.87
CA THR A 9 -13.51 -12.74 -7.71
C THR A 9 -13.87 -11.35 -7.20
N LEU A 10 -12.88 -10.46 -7.05
CA LEU A 10 -13.14 -9.06 -6.66
C LEU A 10 -14.06 -8.37 -7.68
N LYS A 11 -13.82 -8.58 -8.98
CA LYS A 11 -14.62 -7.95 -10.04
C LYS A 11 -16.06 -8.44 -10.04
N ARG A 12 -16.29 -9.73 -9.80
CA ARG A 12 -17.65 -10.28 -9.64
C ARG A 12 -18.35 -9.68 -8.42
N LYS A 13 -17.70 -9.66 -7.25
CA LYS A 13 -18.25 -9.06 -6.03
C LYS A 13 -18.56 -7.58 -6.23
N GLN A 14 -17.64 -6.82 -6.82
CA GLN A 14 -17.84 -5.40 -7.14
C GLN A 14 -19.07 -5.19 -8.03
N ARG A 15 -19.24 -5.96 -9.10
CA ARG A 15 -20.40 -5.83 -10.00
C ARG A 15 -21.72 -6.11 -9.29
N ALA A 16 -21.74 -7.05 -8.34
CA ALA A 16 -22.93 -7.39 -7.58
C ALA A 16 -23.32 -6.31 -6.54
N LEU A 17 -22.35 -5.59 -5.98
CA LEU A 17 -22.57 -4.66 -4.86
C LEU A 17 -22.51 -3.17 -5.25
N ARG A 18 -21.92 -2.82 -6.41
CA ARG A 18 -21.53 -1.44 -6.73
C ARG A 18 -22.66 -0.42 -6.71
N ASP A 19 -23.89 -0.83 -6.96
CA ASP A 19 -25.04 0.08 -7.03
C ASP A 19 -25.39 0.66 -5.64
N GLY A 20 -24.92 0.03 -4.56
CA GLY A 20 -25.05 0.52 -3.18
C GLY A 20 -23.85 1.30 -2.65
N PHE A 21 -22.80 1.51 -3.44
CA PHE A 21 -21.59 2.18 -2.96
C PHE A 21 -21.69 3.71 -3.05
N PRO A 22 -21.31 4.46 -2.00
CA PRO A 22 -21.10 5.90 -2.12
C PRO A 22 -20.08 6.20 -3.21
N ALA A 23 -20.30 7.26 -3.99
CA ALA A 23 -19.48 7.58 -5.17
C ALA A 23 -17.96 7.61 -4.91
N PRO A 24 -17.44 8.21 -3.80
CA PRO A 24 -16.02 8.16 -3.47
C PRO A 24 -15.49 6.73 -3.30
N ALA A 25 -16.18 5.90 -2.50
CA ALA A 25 -15.81 4.51 -2.27
C ALA A 25 -15.87 3.68 -3.56
N ALA A 26 -16.94 3.86 -4.35
CA ALA A 26 -17.11 3.19 -5.64
C ALA A 26 -15.94 3.44 -6.58
N LEU A 27 -15.48 4.69 -6.68
CA LEU A 27 -14.37 5.08 -7.56
C LEU A 27 -13.03 4.47 -7.09
N ARG A 28 -12.75 4.52 -5.78
CA ARG A 28 -11.53 3.93 -5.19
C ARG A 28 -11.45 2.43 -5.42
N ILE A 29 -12.52 1.72 -5.05
CA ILE A 29 -12.64 0.27 -5.21
C ILE A 29 -12.48 -0.10 -6.69
N HIS A 30 -13.17 0.60 -7.59
CA HIS A 30 -13.08 0.33 -9.03
C HIS A 30 -11.64 0.47 -9.56
N ARG A 31 -10.96 1.57 -9.23
CA ARG A 31 -9.58 1.83 -9.66
C ARG A 31 -8.61 0.80 -9.08
N ALA A 32 -8.73 0.49 -7.79
CA ALA A 32 -7.86 -0.49 -7.15
C ALA A 32 -8.01 -1.89 -7.77
N ILE A 33 -9.24 -2.36 -8.02
CA ILE A 33 -9.50 -3.64 -8.69
C ILE A 33 -8.86 -3.67 -10.09
N SER A 34 -8.95 -2.56 -10.84
CA SER A 34 -8.32 -2.48 -12.17
C SER A 34 -6.81 -2.71 -12.11
N TRP A 35 -6.12 -2.06 -11.17
CA TRP A 35 -4.68 -2.19 -11.00
C TRP A 35 -4.26 -3.55 -10.41
N ILE A 36 -5.07 -4.16 -9.54
CA ILE A 36 -4.89 -5.54 -9.10
C ILE A 36 -4.93 -6.49 -10.30
N GLY A 37 -5.92 -6.36 -11.18
CA GLY A 37 -6.02 -7.16 -12.40
C GLY A 37 -4.80 -7.01 -13.31
N ARG A 38 -4.26 -5.78 -13.43
CA ARG A 38 -3.02 -5.57 -14.20
C ARG A 38 -1.81 -6.24 -13.54
N ALA A 39 -1.72 -6.18 -12.21
CA ALA A 39 -0.64 -6.80 -11.46
C ALA A 39 -0.64 -8.34 -11.56
N GLU A 40 -1.81 -8.97 -11.60
CA GLU A 40 -1.93 -10.43 -11.78
C GLU A 40 -1.44 -10.89 -13.16
N ALA A 41 -1.60 -10.06 -14.18
CA ALA A 41 -1.15 -10.36 -15.54
C ALA A 41 0.37 -10.23 -15.77
N CYS A 42 1.14 -9.78 -14.76
CA CYS A 42 2.58 -9.57 -14.88
C CYS A 42 3.44 -10.86 -14.84
N GLY A 43 2.86 -12.01 -14.45
CA GLY A 43 3.62 -13.26 -14.30
C GLY A 43 4.81 -13.09 -13.36
N GLU A 44 6.01 -13.38 -13.87
CA GLU A 44 7.28 -13.30 -13.12
C GLU A 44 7.92 -11.89 -13.13
N ASP A 45 7.29 -10.89 -13.77
CA ASP A 45 7.75 -9.50 -13.65
C ASP A 45 7.34 -8.90 -12.31
N HIS A 46 8.17 -9.14 -11.29
CA HIS A 46 7.94 -8.66 -9.93
C HIS A 46 8.04 -7.14 -9.81
N ASP A 47 8.85 -6.46 -10.64
CA ASP A 47 8.97 -5.00 -10.63
C ASP A 47 7.65 -4.37 -11.08
N ALA A 48 7.13 -4.80 -12.23
CA ALA A 48 5.86 -4.32 -12.75
C ALA A 48 4.71 -4.66 -11.80
N ARG A 49 4.68 -5.91 -11.30
CA ARG A 49 3.66 -6.35 -10.33
C ARG A 49 3.67 -5.49 -9.07
N PHE A 50 4.85 -5.23 -8.50
CA PHE A 50 5.00 -4.37 -7.33
C PHE A 50 4.46 -2.96 -7.58
N ILE A 51 4.85 -2.34 -8.70
CA ILE A 51 4.42 -0.99 -9.06
C ILE A 51 2.90 -0.94 -9.23
N PHE A 52 2.29 -1.87 -9.96
CA PHE A 52 0.84 -1.89 -10.16
C PHE A 52 0.07 -2.11 -8.86
N LEU A 53 0.56 -2.97 -7.95
CA LEU A 53 -0.05 -3.14 -6.63
C LEU A 53 0.11 -1.90 -5.77
N TRP A 54 1.23 -1.18 -5.89
CA TRP A 54 1.39 0.12 -5.22
C TRP A 54 0.40 1.16 -5.76
N ILE A 55 0.13 1.16 -7.06
CA ILE A 55 -0.90 2.05 -7.64
C ILE A 55 -2.29 1.64 -7.16
N ALA A 56 -2.58 0.33 -7.04
CA ALA A 56 -3.82 -0.15 -6.44
C ALA A 56 -3.96 0.32 -4.98
N PHE A 57 -2.87 0.28 -4.21
CA PHE A 57 -2.83 0.82 -2.86
C PHE A 57 -3.15 2.31 -2.85
N ASN A 58 -2.45 3.12 -3.65
CA ASN A 58 -2.72 4.56 -3.80
C ASN A 58 -4.21 4.83 -4.14
N ALA A 59 -4.82 4.04 -5.02
CA ALA A 59 -6.24 4.19 -5.35
C ALA A 59 -7.16 3.92 -4.13
N ALA A 60 -6.78 2.97 -3.27
CA ALA A 60 -7.54 2.60 -2.08
C ALA A 60 -7.43 3.64 -0.96
N TYR A 61 -6.22 4.12 -0.64
CA TYR A 61 -6.00 4.93 0.56
C TYR A 61 -5.85 6.43 0.31
N ALA A 62 -5.35 6.87 -0.86
CA ALA A 62 -4.84 8.25 -1.00
C ALA A 62 -5.98 9.29 -0.96
N ASP A 63 -5.94 10.20 0.00
CA ASP A 63 -6.97 11.22 0.24
C ASP A 63 -6.55 12.58 -0.34
N GLU A 64 -7.51 13.44 -0.63
CA GLU A 64 -7.28 14.78 -1.18
C GLU A 64 -6.35 15.61 -0.29
N GLU A 65 -6.47 15.47 1.03
CA GLU A 65 -5.64 16.16 2.04
C GLU A 65 -4.16 15.78 1.93
N MET A 66 -3.83 14.61 1.37
CA MET A 66 -2.44 14.17 1.18
C MET A 66 -1.73 14.91 0.04
N PHE A 67 -2.49 15.44 -0.92
CA PHE A 67 -1.96 16.15 -2.08
C PHE A 67 -1.93 17.67 -1.86
N GLN A 68 -2.75 18.19 -0.96
CA GLN A 68 -2.80 19.62 -0.63
C GLN A 68 -1.70 20.06 0.34
N ASN A 69 -1.25 19.16 1.22
CA ASN A 69 -0.17 19.45 2.14
C ASN A 69 1.19 19.13 1.49
N VAL A 70 2.11 20.09 1.46
CA VAL A 70 3.45 19.95 0.85
C VAL A 70 4.37 19.01 1.67
N GLN A 71 4.03 18.74 2.94
CA GLN A 71 4.86 17.97 3.89
C GLN A 71 4.07 17.14 4.93
N PRO A 72 3.01 16.38 4.60
CA PRO A 72 2.71 15.23 5.44
C PRO A 72 3.81 14.23 5.15
N SER A 73 4.61 13.85 6.16
CA SER A 73 5.38 12.63 6.01
C SER A 73 4.37 11.56 5.59
N ALA A 74 4.51 10.95 4.41
CA ALA A 74 3.57 9.94 3.91
C ALA A 74 3.29 8.84 4.98
N ARG A 75 4.24 8.68 5.90
CA ARG A 75 4.17 7.93 7.17
C ARG A 75 2.95 8.22 8.06
N ALA A 76 2.53 9.47 8.22
CA ALA A 76 1.38 9.82 9.08
C ALA A 76 0.04 9.48 8.41
N ALA A 77 -0.03 9.59 7.09
CA ALA A 77 -1.24 9.39 6.31
C ALA A 77 -1.69 7.91 6.25
N PHE A 78 -0.75 6.95 6.33
CA PHE A 78 -1.09 5.53 6.34
C PHE A 78 -1.80 5.07 7.62
N GLY A 79 -1.54 5.72 8.75
CA GLY A 79 -1.95 5.19 10.05
C GLY A 79 -3.47 5.16 10.25
N SER A 80 -4.19 6.20 9.81
CA SER A 80 -5.65 6.23 9.90
C SER A 80 -6.29 5.14 9.04
N TYR A 81 -5.81 4.99 7.80
CA TYR A 81 -6.25 3.92 6.89
C TYR A 81 -6.01 2.53 7.48
N PHE A 82 -4.80 2.25 7.99
CA PHE A 82 -4.49 0.92 8.54
C PHE A 82 -5.28 0.61 9.82
N ARG A 83 -5.47 1.58 10.72
CA ARG A 83 -6.33 1.38 11.88
C ARG A 83 -7.77 1.06 11.47
N ARG A 84 -8.31 1.79 10.49
CA ARG A 84 -9.66 1.58 9.99
C ARG A 84 -9.83 0.20 9.35
N ILE A 85 -8.94 -0.17 8.43
CA ILE A 85 -9.09 -1.43 7.70
C ILE A 85 -8.86 -2.66 8.58
N VAL A 86 -7.96 -2.56 9.57
CA VAL A 86 -7.76 -3.62 10.57
C VAL A 86 -8.96 -3.75 11.49
N ALA A 87 -9.60 -2.65 11.89
CA ALA A 87 -10.80 -2.69 12.72
C ALA A 87 -12.00 -3.36 12.02
N LEU A 88 -12.04 -3.31 10.69
CA LEU A 88 -13.08 -3.91 9.85
C LEU A 88 -12.74 -5.34 9.37
N ASP A 89 -11.54 -5.85 9.67
CA ASP A 89 -11.09 -7.21 9.30
C ASP A 89 -11.51 -8.25 10.34
N HIS A 90 -12.82 -8.50 10.47
CA HIS A 90 -13.37 -9.42 11.47
C HIS A 90 -12.83 -10.86 11.36
N ASP A 91 -12.52 -11.31 10.14
CA ASP A 91 -11.96 -12.63 9.86
C ASP A 91 -10.44 -12.71 10.11
N ARG A 92 -9.82 -11.61 10.52
CA ARG A 92 -8.38 -11.52 10.83
C ARG A 92 -7.47 -11.95 9.67
N ARG A 93 -7.90 -11.74 8.42
CA ARG A 93 -7.16 -12.12 7.21
C ARG A 93 -5.83 -11.37 7.09
N ILE A 94 -5.79 -10.11 7.53
CA ILE A 94 -4.58 -9.29 7.58
C ILE A 94 -3.61 -9.86 8.62
N TYR A 95 -4.11 -10.24 9.80
CA TYR A 95 -3.28 -10.85 10.85
C TYR A 95 -2.66 -12.15 10.35
N ASP A 96 -3.48 -13.03 9.77
CA ASP A 96 -3.02 -14.32 9.25
C ASP A 96 -1.97 -14.15 8.14
N ALA A 97 -2.14 -13.17 7.26
CA ALA A 97 -1.13 -12.81 6.26
C ALA A 97 0.22 -12.48 6.93
N LEU A 98 0.22 -11.57 7.89
CA LEU A 98 1.43 -11.03 8.51
C LEU A 98 2.12 -12.03 9.45
N TRP A 99 1.36 -12.84 10.21
CA TRP A 99 1.91 -13.75 11.21
C TRP A 99 2.14 -15.18 10.70
N ARG A 100 1.32 -15.67 9.76
CA ARG A 100 1.39 -17.06 9.29
C ARG A 100 2.07 -17.17 7.93
N GLN A 101 1.72 -16.30 6.98
CA GLN A 101 2.21 -16.42 5.60
C GLN A 101 3.50 -15.64 5.34
N PHE A 102 3.59 -14.40 5.81
CA PHE A 102 4.68 -13.48 5.46
C PHE A 102 5.60 -13.15 6.62
N SER A 103 5.53 -13.88 7.73
CA SER A 103 6.29 -13.60 8.95
C SER A 103 7.81 -13.54 8.74
N GLY A 104 8.35 -14.41 7.88
CA GLY A 104 9.75 -14.36 7.44
C GLY A 104 10.05 -13.11 6.60
N PRO A 105 9.39 -12.92 5.44
CA PRO A 105 9.55 -11.73 4.60
C PRO A 105 9.44 -10.38 5.34
N VAL A 106 8.44 -10.20 6.21
CA VAL A 106 8.31 -8.94 6.95
C VAL A 106 9.45 -8.70 7.94
N ARG A 107 10.02 -9.77 8.54
CA ARG A 107 11.20 -9.66 9.40
C ARG A 107 12.46 -9.34 8.61
N LEU A 108 12.63 -9.93 7.42
CA LEU A 108 13.75 -9.64 6.53
C LEU A 108 13.75 -8.17 6.07
N LEU A 109 12.57 -7.59 5.77
CA LEU A 109 12.46 -6.16 5.48
C LEU A 109 13.00 -5.28 6.60
N MET A 110 12.81 -5.68 7.87
CA MET A 110 13.32 -4.92 9.02
C MET A 110 14.83 -5.02 9.21
N GLN A 111 15.47 -6.02 8.60
CA GLN A 111 16.93 -6.21 8.63
C GLN A 111 17.62 -5.56 7.43
N ASN A 112 16.85 -5.07 6.46
CA ASN A 112 17.38 -4.49 5.25
C ASN A 112 17.48 -2.95 5.33
N ARG A 113 18.71 -2.44 5.45
CA ARG A 113 19.01 -1.00 5.43
C ARG A 113 18.69 -0.31 4.09
N TYR A 114 18.70 -1.03 2.97
CA TYR A 114 18.46 -0.46 1.63
C TYR A 114 17.00 -0.09 1.39
N VAL A 115 16.07 -0.54 2.23
CA VAL A 115 14.67 -0.08 2.23
C VAL A 115 14.35 0.85 3.39
N PHE A 116 15.38 1.38 4.06
CA PHE A 116 15.24 2.34 5.15
C PHE A 116 15.57 3.76 4.68
N HIS A 117 14.63 4.69 4.86
CA HIS A 117 14.76 6.04 4.31
C HIS A 117 15.99 6.81 4.83
N ALA A 118 16.22 6.80 6.15
CA ALA A 118 17.30 7.57 6.76
C ALA A 118 18.69 7.08 6.32
N PHE A 119 18.81 5.81 5.94
CA PHE A 119 20.03 5.28 5.31
C PHE A 119 20.37 6.06 4.03
N TRP A 120 19.39 6.25 3.14
CA TRP A 120 19.61 6.99 1.89
C TRP A 120 19.78 8.50 2.12
N GLN A 121 19.04 9.09 3.05
CA GLN A 121 19.24 10.51 3.40
C GLN A 121 20.68 10.77 3.87
N HIS A 122 21.22 9.89 4.71
CA HIS A 122 22.62 9.98 5.14
C HIS A 122 23.60 9.86 3.97
N HIS A 123 23.45 8.85 3.12
CA HIS A 123 24.36 8.63 1.99
C HIS A 123 24.27 9.73 0.92
N ASN A 124 23.13 10.42 0.84
CA ASN A 124 22.94 11.57 -0.05
C ASN A 124 23.40 12.89 0.59
N GLY A 125 24.01 12.86 1.79
CA GLY A 125 24.52 14.05 2.47
C GLY A 125 23.43 14.99 3.01
N ILE A 126 22.21 14.51 3.22
CA ILE A 126 21.12 15.31 3.81
C ILE A 126 21.39 15.46 5.33
N PRO A 127 21.58 16.69 5.84
CA PRO A 127 21.89 16.93 7.25
C PRO A 127 20.83 16.35 8.21
N GLY A 128 21.25 15.95 9.42
CA GLY A 128 20.36 15.45 10.47
C GLY A 128 20.04 13.95 10.37
N ASN A 129 20.75 13.21 9.51
CA ASN A 129 20.60 11.76 9.33
C ASN A 129 21.84 10.97 9.74
N GLU A 130 22.77 11.59 10.48
CA GLU A 130 24.02 10.98 10.95
C GLU A 130 23.76 9.82 11.92
N ASN A 131 22.63 9.84 12.62
CA ASN A 131 22.21 8.80 13.58
C ASN A 131 21.31 7.71 12.94
N TRP A 132 21.32 7.53 11.62
CA TRP A 132 20.42 6.60 10.93
C TRP A 132 20.52 5.17 11.46
N GLN A 133 21.69 4.70 11.90
CA GLN A 133 21.87 3.35 12.46
C GLN A 133 21.05 3.18 13.74
N ALA A 134 21.06 4.18 14.63
CA ALA A 134 20.27 4.17 15.85
C ALA A 134 18.77 4.18 15.53
N GLN A 135 18.35 5.00 14.57
CA GLN A 135 16.96 5.02 14.08
C GLN A 135 16.54 3.67 13.47
N PHE A 136 17.44 2.99 12.77
CA PHE A 136 17.20 1.68 12.15
C PHE A 136 16.97 0.61 13.21
N VAL A 137 17.83 0.53 14.22
CA VAL A 137 17.69 -0.40 15.35
C VAL A 137 16.41 -0.14 16.12
N GLU A 138 16.10 1.12 16.40
CA GLU A 138 14.87 1.52 17.09
C GLU A 138 13.61 1.18 16.27
N SER A 139 13.63 1.40 14.96
CA SER A 139 12.53 1.03 14.07
C SER A 139 12.30 -0.49 14.04
N ALA A 140 13.38 -1.30 14.01
CA ALA A 140 13.28 -2.75 14.10
C ALA A 140 12.78 -3.22 15.47
N ARG A 141 13.11 -2.50 16.56
CA ARG A 141 12.58 -2.77 17.91
C ARG A 141 11.08 -2.51 17.98
N ARG A 142 10.63 -1.35 17.49
CA ARG A 142 9.19 -1.01 17.40
C ARG A 142 8.40 -2.05 16.62
N PHE A 143 8.96 -2.56 15.53
CA PHE A 143 8.34 -3.67 14.78
C PHE A 143 8.21 -4.92 15.65
N ARG A 144 9.27 -5.33 16.35
CA ARG A 144 9.22 -6.53 17.21
C ARG A 144 8.20 -6.38 18.33
N ASP A 145 8.12 -5.20 18.94
CA ASP A 145 7.19 -4.92 20.02
C ASP A 145 5.74 -4.98 19.51
N ALA A 146 5.44 -4.33 18.38
CA ALA A 146 4.13 -4.41 17.72
C ALA A 146 3.77 -5.84 17.29
N PHE A 147 4.75 -6.57 16.73
CA PHE A 147 4.56 -7.95 16.29
C PHE A 147 4.27 -8.91 17.47
N ARG A 148 4.87 -8.66 18.64
CA ARG A 148 4.57 -9.43 19.87
C ARG A 148 3.20 -9.09 20.44
N ALA A 149 2.82 -7.81 20.39
CA ALA A 149 1.53 -7.33 20.87
C ALA A 149 0.34 -7.72 19.97
N GLY A 150 0.59 -8.23 18.76
CA GLY A 150 -0.47 -8.51 17.79
C GLY A 150 -1.06 -7.25 17.14
N ASP A 151 -0.34 -6.13 17.18
CA ASP A 151 -0.80 -4.85 16.64
C ASP A 151 -0.62 -4.81 15.11
N CYS A 152 -1.64 -5.30 14.40
CA CYS A 152 -1.65 -5.34 12.94
C CYS A 152 -1.47 -3.96 12.30
N ALA A 153 -2.14 -2.93 12.82
CA ALA A 153 -2.09 -1.60 12.21
C ALA A 153 -0.67 -1.04 12.28
N ARG A 154 -0.02 -1.17 13.45
CA ARG A 154 1.37 -0.72 13.63
C ARG A 154 2.37 -1.54 12.81
N VAL A 155 2.17 -2.85 12.70
CA VAL A 155 2.99 -3.68 11.82
C VAL A 155 2.86 -3.25 10.36
N LEU A 156 1.63 -2.99 9.88
CA LEU A 156 1.38 -2.49 8.53
C LEU A 156 2.06 -1.14 8.28
N GLU A 157 1.94 -0.18 9.21
CA GLU A 157 2.61 1.13 9.10
C GLU A 157 4.12 0.97 8.86
N ILE A 158 4.78 0.10 9.62
CA ILE A 158 6.24 -0.10 9.52
C ILE A 158 6.60 -0.86 8.24
N VAL A 159 5.83 -1.88 7.85
CA VAL A 159 6.06 -2.63 6.61
C VAL A 159 5.90 -1.71 5.39
N PHE A 160 4.80 -0.95 5.33
CA PHE A 160 4.55 -0.04 4.21
C PHE A 160 5.51 1.14 4.16
N ASP A 161 6.09 1.58 5.30
CA ASP A 161 7.22 2.52 5.29
C ASP A 161 8.44 1.96 4.54
N ARG A 162 8.77 0.67 4.71
CA ARG A 162 9.86 0.02 3.96
C ARG A 162 9.51 -0.15 2.48
N LEU A 163 8.28 -0.58 2.20
CA LEU A 163 7.81 -0.74 0.82
C LEU A 163 7.73 0.61 0.08
N TYR A 164 7.46 1.71 0.78
CA TYR A 164 7.46 3.06 0.20
C TYR A 164 8.84 3.47 -0.31
N VAL A 165 9.91 3.17 0.44
CA VAL A 165 11.29 3.41 -0.01
C VAL A 165 11.60 2.57 -1.26
N LEU A 166 11.21 1.30 -1.26
CA LEU A 166 11.37 0.41 -2.40
C LEU A 166 10.62 0.92 -3.65
N ARG A 167 9.39 1.41 -3.46
CA ARG A 167 8.60 2.06 -4.51
C ARG A 167 9.32 3.28 -5.07
N ASN A 168 9.90 4.12 -4.21
CA ASN A 168 10.59 5.31 -4.67
C ASN A 168 11.83 4.96 -5.50
N GLN A 169 12.56 3.90 -5.13
CA GLN A 169 13.68 3.41 -5.94
C GLN A 169 13.22 2.99 -7.33
N LEU A 170 12.13 2.23 -7.45
CA LEU A 170 11.63 1.77 -8.75
C LEU A 170 11.05 2.91 -9.59
N VAL A 171 10.15 3.72 -9.02
CA VAL A 171 9.39 4.74 -9.76
C VAL A 171 10.25 5.93 -10.18
N HIS A 172 11.26 6.29 -9.38
CA HIS A 172 12.16 7.41 -9.71
C HIS A 172 13.43 6.97 -10.47
N GLY A 173 13.49 5.71 -10.93
CA GLY A 173 14.64 5.21 -11.70
C GLY A 173 15.91 4.98 -10.87
N GLY A 174 15.80 4.92 -9.54
CA GLY A 174 16.88 4.58 -8.62
C GLY A 174 17.21 3.08 -8.55
N ALA A 175 16.51 2.25 -9.32
CA ALA A 175 16.77 0.82 -9.49
C ALA A 175 16.64 0.43 -10.96
N THR A 176 17.50 -0.49 -11.42
CA THR A 176 17.45 -1.03 -12.78
C THR A 176 16.48 -2.21 -12.86
N TRP A 177 15.58 -2.19 -13.83
CA TRP A 177 14.62 -3.26 -14.08
C TRP A 177 15.32 -4.61 -14.24
N ASN A 178 14.79 -5.63 -13.55
CA ASN A 178 15.29 -7.00 -13.58
C ASN A 178 16.78 -7.17 -13.23
N SER A 179 17.36 -6.21 -12.48
CA SER A 179 18.71 -6.36 -11.94
C SER A 179 18.76 -7.33 -10.75
N SER A 180 19.96 -7.82 -10.43
CA SER A 180 20.19 -8.73 -9.30
C SER A 180 20.12 -8.02 -7.94
N VAL A 181 20.40 -6.72 -7.90
CA VAL A 181 20.41 -5.92 -6.67
C VAL A 181 18.97 -5.64 -6.22
N ASN A 182 18.67 -5.87 -4.94
CA ASN A 182 17.34 -5.71 -4.33
C ASN A 182 16.22 -6.62 -4.88
N ARG A 183 16.55 -7.61 -5.73
CA ARG A 183 15.58 -8.49 -6.39
C ARG A 183 14.67 -9.25 -5.43
N ASP A 184 15.25 -9.79 -4.35
CA ASP A 184 14.48 -10.52 -3.34
C ASP A 184 13.45 -9.63 -2.64
N GLN A 185 13.77 -8.36 -2.42
CA GLN A 185 12.89 -7.43 -1.70
C GLN A 185 11.72 -6.97 -2.58
N VAL A 186 11.97 -6.77 -3.88
CA VAL A 186 10.91 -6.51 -4.87
C VAL A 186 9.98 -7.72 -4.97
N ARG A 187 10.53 -8.93 -5.10
CA ARG A 187 9.74 -10.17 -5.12
C ARG A 187 8.88 -10.33 -3.87
N ASP A 188 9.48 -10.18 -2.69
CA ASP A 188 8.78 -10.37 -1.43
C ASP A 188 7.75 -9.25 -1.19
N GLY A 189 8.08 -8.00 -1.54
CA GLY A 189 7.14 -6.88 -1.54
C GLY A 189 5.96 -7.10 -2.47
N ALA A 190 6.20 -7.60 -3.69
CA ALA A 190 5.15 -7.92 -4.66
C ALA A 190 4.22 -9.03 -4.16
N ARG A 191 4.77 -10.02 -3.45
CA ARG A 191 3.99 -11.10 -2.82
C ARG A 191 3.16 -10.61 -1.65
N ILE A 192 3.73 -9.80 -0.76
CA ILE A 192 3.04 -9.19 0.39
C ILE A 192 1.87 -8.33 -0.12
N LEU A 193 2.14 -7.40 -1.03
CA LEU A 193 1.09 -6.54 -1.59
C LEU A 193 0.08 -7.36 -2.41
N GLY A 194 0.53 -8.40 -3.10
CA GLY A 194 -0.32 -9.25 -3.92
C GLY A 194 -1.34 -10.04 -3.11
N PHE A 195 -1.09 -10.25 -1.81
CA PHE A 195 -2.06 -10.81 -0.88
C PHE A 195 -2.90 -9.74 -0.19
N LEU A 196 -2.25 -8.71 0.36
CA LEU A 196 -2.92 -7.69 1.16
C LEU A 196 -3.87 -6.83 0.34
N MET A 197 -3.53 -6.48 -0.90
CA MET A 197 -4.36 -5.61 -1.72
C MET A 197 -5.75 -6.21 -2.01
N PRO A 198 -5.87 -7.46 -2.48
CA PRO A 198 -7.18 -8.10 -2.60
C PRO A 198 -7.98 -8.13 -1.30
N VAL A 199 -7.34 -8.44 -0.17
CA VAL A 199 -7.99 -8.45 1.16
C VAL A 199 -8.51 -7.07 1.54
N PHE A 200 -7.69 -6.03 1.34
CA PHE A 200 -8.08 -4.66 1.64
C PHE A 200 -9.31 -4.23 0.84
N ILE A 201 -9.31 -4.50 -0.47
CA ILE A 201 -10.42 -4.13 -1.35
C ILE A 201 -11.68 -4.93 -1.03
N ASP A 202 -11.54 -6.19 -0.65
CA ASP A 202 -12.66 -7.01 -0.20
C ASP A 202 -13.33 -6.44 1.07
N ILE A 203 -12.54 -6.04 2.06
CA ILE A 203 -13.01 -5.36 3.28
C ILE A 203 -13.70 -4.02 2.95
N MET A 204 -13.13 -3.24 2.04
CA MET A 204 -13.74 -1.97 1.60
C MET A 204 -15.10 -2.19 0.92
N MET A 205 -15.24 -3.25 0.11
CA MET A 205 -16.52 -3.60 -0.53
C MET A 205 -17.58 -4.05 0.47
N ASP A 206 -17.19 -4.69 1.57
CA ASP A 206 -18.10 -5.06 2.66
C ASP A 206 -18.49 -3.88 3.55
N ASN A 207 -17.67 -2.82 3.54
CA ASN A 207 -17.85 -1.63 4.37
C ASN A 207 -17.84 -0.33 3.55
N PRO A 208 -18.68 -0.18 2.50
CA PRO A 208 -18.59 0.93 1.57
C PRO A 208 -19.00 2.28 2.18
N ALA A 209 -19.76 2.25 3.28
CA ALA A 209 -20.19 3.44 4.02
C ALA A 209 -19.15 3.97 5.02
N ALA A 210 -18.06 3.22 5.27
CA ALA A 210 -16.96 3.76 6.06
C ALA A 210 -16.31 4.93 5.32
N ASP A 211 -15.72 5.84 6.08
CA ASP A 211 -14.97 6.95 5.50
C ASP A 211 -13.70 6.40 4.82
N TRP A 212 -13.66 6.41 3.50
CA TRP A 212 -12.48 6.02 2.73
C TRP A 212 -11.76 7.25 2.13
N GLY A 213 -12.11 8.46 2.57
CA GLY A 213 -11.57 9.70 2.03
C GLY A 213 -12.06 10.02 0.61
N ARG A 214 -11.73 11.21 0.11
CA ARG A 214 -12.15 11.69 -1.22
C ARG A 214 -11.04 11.49 -2.25
N PRO A 215 -11.31 10.87 -3.41
CA PRO A 215 -10.31 10.74 -4.46
C PRO A 215 -9.86 12.11 -4.97
N PHE A 216 -8.55 12.36 -4.97
CA PHE A 216 -8.00 13.64 -5.43
C PHE A 216 -8.30 13.95 -6.91
N TYR A 217 -8.36 12.92 -7.76
CA TYR A 217 -8.73 13.02 -9.17
C TYR A 217 -10.13 12.41 -9.39
N PRO A 218 -11.24 13.13 -9.14
CA PRO A 218 -12.59 12.62 -9.42
C PRO A 218 -12.82 12.48 -10.93
N VAL A 219 -13.87 11.76 -11.32
CA VAL A 219 -14.36 11.78 -12.70
C VAL A 219 -15.13 13.09 -12.90
N VAL A 220 -14.71 13.89 -13.87
CA VAL A 220 -15.40 15.12 -14.27
C VAL A 220 -16.21 14.81 -15.53
N SER A 221 -17.49 15.14 -15.54
CA SER A 221 -18.31 15.12 -16.76
C SER A 221 -18.13 16.44 -17.51
N ASP A 222 -17.88 16.38 -18.81
CA ASP A 222 -17.61 17.55 -19.66
C ASP A 222 -18.75 18.60 -19.65
N ASP A 223 -19.96 18.25 -19.25
CA ASP A 223 -21.11 19.17 -19.14
C ASP A 223 -20.99 20.24 -18.02
N ALA A 224 -20.07 20.04 -17.07
CA ALA A 224 -19.88 20.95 -15.92
C ALA A 224 -18.66 21.87 -16.06
N ALA A 225 -17.81 21.64 -17.06
CA ALA A 225 -16.66 22.47 -17.36
C ALA A 225 -17.02 23.45 -18.50
N ASP A 226 -17.06 24.75 -18.19
CA ASP A 226 -17.14 25.84 -19.18
C ASP A 226 -18.46 26.07 -19.95
N ARG A 227 -19.58 26.25 -19.24
CA ARG A 227 -20.60 27.19 -19.75
C ARG A 227 -20.29 28.59 -19.20
N PRO A 228 -19.84 29.55 -20.02
CA PRO A 228 -19.81 30.95 -19.58
C PRO A 228 -21.25 31.36 -19.22
N ALA A 229 -21.41 32.00 -18.06
CA ALA A 229 -22.69 32.57 -17.66
C ALA A 229 -23.19 33.49 -18.80
N ARG A 230 -24.37 33.17 -19.33
CA ARG A 230 -25.10 34.07 -20.24
C ARG A 230 -25.80 35.16 -19.43
#